data_AF-A0A7W6N0M0-F1
#
_entry.id   AF-A0A7W6N0M0-F1
#
_cell.length_a   1.000
_cell.length_b   1.000
_cell.length_c   1.000
_cell.angle_alpha   90.00
_cell.angle_beta   90.00
_cell.angle_gamma   90.00
#
_symmetry.space_group_name_H-M   'P 1'
#
loop_
_entity.id
_entity.type
_entity.pdbx_description
1 polymer ?
#
loop_
_entity_poly.entity_id
_entity_poly.type
_entity_poly.pdbx_seq_one_letter_code
_entity_poly.pdbx_strand_id
1 'polypeptide(L)'
;MKNCAFVLLFIIFCWGCSNMEVGVEEDVFSATGMNLPIEDLTVEDILLEGAPEELVRATKKVLGSRMGKILLRELKNRYPNGPFIRFHFFGKIDEDGEIVDEAGEMRYYGMGVIGYNRNALRLKTNEELLFHEFFHVFQTGDLKPQKSRNNELEAYLAQYIYGESKQTTIVNTEFTIALGVLANDLRKNSLTEKEMDLFYQNYNAALILLEIMPEYSGEGWYSIRLNKGENPFPNLMKLMKS
;
A
#
# COMPACT_ATOMS: atom_id res chain seq x y z
N MET A 1 -22.17 -7.79 65.65
CA MET A 1 -21.35 -8.60 64.72
C MET A 1 -22.16 -8.76 63.44
N LYS A 2 -21.80 -8.32 62.23
CA LYS A 2 -20.64 -7.62 61.66
C LYS A 2 -21.21 -6.52 60.75
N ASN A 3 -20.60 -5.33 60.79
CA ASN A 3 -20.81 -4.30 59.77
C ASN A 3 -20.06 -4.74 58.50
N CYS A 4 -20.74 -4.76 57.35
CA CYS A 4 -20.08 -4.70 56.05
C CYS A 4 -20.72 -3.57 55.26
N ALA A 5 -20.03 -2.44 55.25
CA ALA A 5 -20.31 -1.31 54.38
C ALA A 5 -20.06 -1.73 52.92
N PHE A 6 -21.08 -1.57 52.07
CA PHE A 6 -20.89 -1.58 50.62
C PHE A 6 -20.59 -0.15 50.18
N VAL A 7 -19.34 0.11 49.82
CA VAL A 7 -18.91 1.36 49.19
C VAL A 7 -19.25 1.27 47.70
N LEU A 8 -20.20 2.10 47.25
CA LEU A 8 -20.39 2.38 45.83
C LEU A 8 -19.27 3.32 45.37
N LEU A 9 -18.36 2.83 44.53
CA LEU A 9 -17.37 3.67 43.85
C LEU A 9 -17.91 4.05 42.46
N PHE A 10 -18.34 5.30 42.31
CA PHE A 10 -18.53 5.92 41.00
C PHE A 10 -17.15 6.32 40.46
N ILE A 11 -16.69 5.68 39.38
CA ILE A 11 -15.54 6.19 38.61
C ILE A 11 -16.10 6.97 37.43
N ILE A 12 -16.15 8.28 37.60
CA ILE A 12 -16.30 9.26 36.52
C ILE A 12 -14.92 9.39 35.88
N PHE A 13 -14.72 8.86 34.67
CA PHE A 13 -13.55 9.23 33.88
C PHE A 13 -13.86 10.51 33.12
N CYS A 14 -13.51 11.63 33.74
CA CYS A 14 -13.18 12.86 33.04
C CYS A 14 -11.89 12.60 32.24
N TRP A 15 -11.96 12.59 30.91
CA TRP A 15 -10.78 12.83 30.08
C TRP A 15 -10.96 14.20 29.43
N GLY A 16 -10.17 15.15 29.94
CA GLY A 16 -10.03 16.48 29.39
C GLY A 16 -9.18 16.48 28.13
N CYS A 17 -9.43 17.49 27.30
CA CYS A 17 -8.55 17.88 26.21
C CYS A 17 -7.20 18.34 26.77
N SER A 18 -6.12 17.65 26.39
CA SER A 18 -4.79 18.24 26.28
C SER A 18 -3.89 17.37 25.40
N ASN A 19 -3.46 17.96 24.28
CA ASN A 19 -2.26 17.70 23.49
C ASN A 19 -1.80 16.23 23.34
N MET A 20 -2.13 15.63 22.20
CA MET A 20 -1.36 14.50 21.68
C MET A 20 -0.17 15.07 20.91
N GLU A 21 0.93 15.33 21.62
CA GLU A 21 2.25 15.32 21.00
C GLU A 21 2.42 13.93 20.37
N VAL A 22 2.56 13.89 19.05
CA VAL A 22 2.87 12.67 18.31
C VAL A 22 4.32 12.31 18.63
N GLY A 23 4.50 11.66 19.78
CA GLY A 23 5.69 10.89 20.08
C GLY A 23 5.71 9.70 19.14
N VAL A 24 6.75 9.64 18.31
CA VAL A 24 7.11 8.44 17.56
C VAL A 24 7.35 7.34 18.59
N GLU A 25 6.39 6.44 18.77
CA GLU A 25 6.70 5.13 19.34
C GLU A 25 7.58 4.45 18.29
N GLU A 26 8.89 4.45 18.55
CA GLU A 26 9.80 3.52 17.89
C GLU A 26 9.31 2.11 18.23
N ASP A 27 8.59 1.50 17.30
CA ASP A 27 8.39 0.07 17.29
C ASP A 27 9.78 -0.56 17.29
N VAL A 28 10.21 -1.02 18.47
CA VAL A 28 11.37 -1.87 18.65
C VAL A 28 11.07 -3.16 17.88
N PHE A 29 11.49 -3.21 16.62
CA PHE A 29 11.59 -4.44 15.84
C PHE A 29 12.44 -5.41 16.66
N SER A 30 11.80 -6.37 17.35
CA SER A 30 12.53 -7.43 18.01
C SER A 30 13.26 -8.21 16.91
N ALA A 31 14.58 -8.11 16.91
CA ALA A 31 15.50 -8.76 15.97
C ALA A 31 15.61 -10.28 16.22
N THR A 32 14.48 -10.97 16.28
CA THR A 32 14.38 -12.43 16.39
C THR A 32 13.49 -13.05 15.31
N GLY A 33 13.14 -12.30 14.26
CA GLY A 33 12.68 -12.88 13.00
C GLY A 33 13.87 -13.46 12.26
N MET A 34 13.81 -14.75 11.90
CA MET A 34 14.84 -15.40 11.07
C MET A 34 15.12 -14.54 9.83
N ASN A 35 16.36 -14.10 9.66
CA ASN A 35 16.81 -13.52 8.39
C ASN A 35 16.82 -14.65 7.35
N LEU A 36 15.69 -14.84 6.67
CA LEU A 36 15.65 -15.66 5.46
C LEU A 36 16.65 -15.04 4.47
N PRO A 37 17.60 -15.81 3.92
CA PRO A 37 18.42 -15.37 2.82
C PRO A 37 17.51 -14.88 1.68
N ILE A 38 17.94 -13.81 0.99
CA ILE A 38 17.22 -13.19 -0.15
C ILE A 38 16.88 -14.22 -1.26
N GLU A 39 17.51 -15.38 -1.26
CA GLU A 39 17.40 -16.37 -2.34
C GLU A 39 16.28 -17.42 -2.15
N ASP A 40 15.69 -17.56 -0.96
CA ASP A 40 14.84 -18.72 -0.65
C ASP A 40 13.32 -18.48 -0.71
N LEU A 41 12.86 -17.24 -0.95
CA LEU A 41 11.43 -16.93 -0.92
C LEU A 41 10.72 -17.45 -2.18
N THR A 42 9.74 -18.34 -2.00
CA THR A 42 8.92 -18.86 -3.10
C THR A 42 7.52 -18.23 -3.12
N VAL A 43 6.72 -18.59 -4.12
CA VAL A 43 5.33 -18.11 -4.20
C VAL A 43 4.47 -18.71 -3.09
N GLU A 44 4.74 -19.96 -2.75
CA GLU A 44 4.04 -20.74 -1.72
C GLU A 44 4.29 -20.18 -0.31
N ASP A 45 5.36 -19.42 -0.12
CA ASP A 45 5.60 -18.67 1.12
C ASP A 45 4.70 -17.45 1.30
N ILE A 46 4.10 -16.96 0.20
CA ILE A 46 3.37 -15.69 0.13
C ILE A 46 1.88 -15.91 -0.11
N LEU A 47 1.52 -16.74 -1.09
CA LEU A 47 0.16 -16.97 -1.54
C LEU A 47 -0.45 -18.22 -0.89
N LEU A 48 -1.68 -18.11 -0.42
CA LEU A 48 -2.48 -19.27 -0.01
C LEU A 48 -2.82 -20.15 -1.23
N GLU A 49 -3.05 -21.43 -0.98
CA GLU A 49 -3.53 -22.37 -1.99
C GLU A 49 -4.82 -21.86 -2.67
N GLY A 50 -4.97 -22.18 -3.96
CA GLY A 50 -6.11 -21.76 -4.77
C GLY A 50 -5.98 -20.38 -5.43
N ALA A 51 -4.80 -19.73 -5.34
CA ALA A 51 -4.52 -18.53 -6.11
C ALA A 51 -4.62 -18.79 -7.64
N PRO A 52 -5.23 -17.88 -8.42
CA PRO A 52 -5.29 -18.00 -9.88
C PRO A 52 -3.89 -18.14 -10.50
N GLU A 53 -3.74 -18.98 -11.51
CA GLU A 53 -2.44 -19.25 -12.13
C GLU A 53 -1.77 -17.98 -12.68
N GLU A 54 -2.56 -17.04 -13.21
CA GLU A 54 -2.09 -15.74 -13.68
C GLU A 54 -1.44 -14.93 -12.56
N LEU A 55 -2.00 -14.98 -11.35
CA LEU A 55 -1.50 -14.24 -10.18
C LEU A 55 -0.32 -14.97 -9.53
N VAL A 56 -0.29 -16.30 -9.60
CA VAL A 56 0.90 -17.10 -9.28
C VAL A 56 2.06 -16.69 -10.21
N ARG A 57 1.84 -16.64 -11.54
CA ARG A 57 2.86 -16.20 -12.50
C ARG A 57 3.27 -14.75 -12.27
N ALA A 58 2.33 -13.85 -12.00
CA ALA A 58 2.62 -12.46 -11.67
C ALA A 58 3.48 -12.33 -10.41
N THR A 59 3.16 -13.10 -9.35
CA THR A 59 3.96 -13.13 -8.12
C THR A 59 5.38 -13.64 -8.37
N LYS A 60 5.55 -14.64 -9.24
CA LYS A 60 6.90 -15.08 -9.67
C LYS A 60 7.69 -13.96 -10.34
N LYS A 61 7.05 -13.15 -11.20
CA LYS A 61 7.70 -11.98 -11.81
C LYS A 61 8.08 -10.92 -10.76
N VAL A 62 7.20 -10.65 -9.79
CA VAL A 62 7.49 -9.74 -8.68
C VAL A 62 8.72 -10.20 -7.90
N LEU A 63 8.77 -11.48 -7.51
CA LEU A 63 9.93 -12.11 -6.86
C LEU A 63 11.21 -12.08 -7.70
N GLY A 64 11.07 -12.10 -9.03
CA GLY A 64 12.19 -12.02 -9.97
C GLY A 64 12.85 -10.64 -10.04
N SER A 65 12.19 -9.59 -9.55
CA SER A 65 12.75 -8.23 -9.49
C SER A 65 13.41 -7.95 -8.15
N ARG A 66 14.43 -7.08 -8.12
CA ARG A 66 15.07 -6.67 -6.86
C ARG A 66 14.07 -6.01 -5.89
N MET A 67 13.29 -5.04 -6.35
CA MET A 67 12.35 -4.28 -5.51
C MET A 67 11.18 -5.15 -5.03
N GLY A 68 10.61 -5.97 -5.91
CA GLY A 68 9.54 -6.90 -5.56
C GLY A 68 9.99 -7.98 -4.58
N LYS A 69 11.21 -8.50 -4.74
CA LYS A 69 11.79 -9.45 -3.79
C LYS A 69 11.96 -8.86 -2.40
N ILE A 70 12.48 -7.63 -2.29
CA ILE A 70 12.60 -6.92 -1.01
C ILE A 70 11.21 -6.74 -0.39
N LEU A 71 10.23 -6.26 -1.17
CA LEU A 71 8.87 -6.04 -0.70
C LEU A 71 8.24 -7.32 -0.13
N LEU A 72 8.30 -8.42 -0.89
CA LEU A 72 7.71 -9.69 -0.47
C LEU A 72 8.45 -10.32 0.72
N ARG A 73 9.76 -10.08 0.86
CA ARG A 73 10.52 -10.47 2.06
C ARG A 73 10.05 -9.69 3.28
N GLU A 74 9.88 -8.38 3.18
CA GLU A 74 9.37 -7.58 4.31
C GLU A 74 7.98 -8.04 4.74
N LEU A 75 7.12 -8.40 3.78
CA LEU A 75 5.83 -8.99 4.08
C LEU A 75 5.97 -10.38 4.73
N LYS A 76 6.86 -11.24 4.24
CA LYS A 76 7.11 -12.55 4.85
C LYS A 76 7.61 -12.43 6.30
N ASN A 77 8.48 -11.46 6.57
CA ASN A 77 8.98 -11.19 7.91
C ASN A 77 7.87 -10.73 8.87
N ARG A 78 6.90 -9.97 8.35
CA ARG A 78 5.69 -9.58 9.11
C ARG A 78 4.76 -10.77 9.35
N TYR A 79 4.70 -11.73 8.42
CA TYR A 79 3.82 -12.90 8.47
C TYR A 79 4.61 -14.22 8.42
N PRO A 80 5.34 -14.57 9.49
CA PRO A 80 6.27 -15.71 9.45
C PRO A 80 5.58 -17.09 9.38
N ASN A 81 4.32 -17.18 9.79
CA ASN A 81 3.61 -18.46 10.02
C ASN A 81 2.94 -19.06 8.76
N GLY A 82 3.59 -18.94 7.60
CA GLY A 82 3.09 -19.46 6.32
C GLY A 82 2.65 -18.38 5.33
N PRO A 83 1.97 -18.74 4.23
CA PRO A 83 1.43 -17.77 3.29
C PRO A 83 0.31 -16.92 3.91
N PHE A 84 0.16 -15.69 3.44
CA PHE A 84 -0.77 -14.72 4.03
C PHE A 84 -1.70 -14.04 3.01
N ILE A 85 -1.34 -14.06 1.71
CA ILE A 85 -2.16 -13.45 0.66
C ILE A 85 -3.19 -14.45 0.14
N ARG A 86 -4.46 -14.06 0.14
CA ARG A 86 -5.54 -14.76 -0.54
C ARG A 86 -6.25 -13.85 -1.53
N PHE A 87 -6.75 -14.44 -2.60
CA PHE A 87 -7.44 -13.71 -3.66
C PHE A 87 -8.95 -13.89 -3.61
N HIS A 88 -9.67 -12.82 -3.93
CA HIS A 88 -11.12 -12.79 -4.01
C HIS A 88 -11.56 -12.22 -5.35
N PHE A 89 -12.43 -12.93 -6.08
CA PHE A 89 -12.98 -12.42 -7.32
C PHE A 89 -14.18 -11.49 -7.06
N PHE A 90 -14.19 -10.27 -7.62
CA PHE A 90 -15.27 -9.29 -7.45
C PHE A 90 -15.93 -8.81 -8.76
N GLY A 91 -15.65 -9.43 -9.90
CA GLY A 91 -16.08 -8.93 -11.20
C GLY A 91 -17.60 -8.83 -11.36
N LYS A 92 -18.05 -7.88 -12.19
CA LYS A 92 -19.46 -7.69 -12.51
C LYS A 92 -19.90 -8.69 -13.57
N ILE A 93 -21.01 -9.35 -13.31
CA ILE A 93 -21.67 -10.26 -14.24
C ILE A 93 -22.98 -9.61 -14.67
N ASP A 94 -23.25 -9.53 -15.97
CA ASP A 94 -24.54 -9.07 -16.48
C ASP A 94 -25.64 -10.13 -16.34
N GLU A 95 -26.85 -9.79 -16.77
CA GLU A 95 -28.02 -10.67 -16.69
C GLU A 95 -27.87 -11.96 -17.49
N ASP A 96 -26.99 -11.97 -18.50
CA ASP A 96 -26.70 -13.11 -19.37
C ASP A 96 -25.57 -14.01 -18.83
N GLY A 97 -24.97 -13.64 -17.69
CA GLY A 97 -23.86 -14.38 -17.10
C GLY A 97 -22.50 -13.99 -17.68
N GLU A 98 -22.43 -12.94 -18.49
CA GLU A 98 -21.21 -12.44 -19.10
C GLU A 98 -20.51 -11.42 -18.21
N ILE A 99 -19.18 -11.37 -18.30
CA ILE A 99 -18.38 -10.44 -17.50
C ILE A 99 -18.28 -9.09 -18.20
N VAL A 100 -18.72 -8.05 -17.51
CA VAL A 100 -18.85 -6.68 -18.03
C VAL A 100 -17.89 -5.68 -17.39
N ASP A 101 -16.79 -6.15 -16.79
CA ASP A 101 -15.77 -5.24 -16.26
C ASP A 101 -15.15 -4.42 -17.40
N GLU A 102 -15.02 -3.10 -17.21
CA GLU A 102 -14.47 -2.19 -18.24
C GLU A 102 -12.93 -2.17 -18.20
N ALA A 103 -12.34 -2.19 -17.01
CA ALA A 103 -10.89 -2.13 -16.78
C ALA A 103 -10.40 -3.35 -15.98
N GLY A 104 -9.10 -3.64 -16.08
CA GLY A 104 -8.46 -4.62 -15.21
C GLY A 104 -8.12 -3.99 -13.86
N GLU A 105 -8.67 -4.55 -12.79
CA GLU A 105 -8.56 -3.99 -11.43
C GLU A 105 -8.17 -5.06 -10.40
N MET A 106 -7.32 -4.66 -9.46
CA MET A 106 -7.07 -5.36 -8.20
C MET A 106 -7.24 -4.37 -7.05
N ARG A 107 -7.61 -4.86 -5.87
CA ARG A 107 -7.88 -4.00 -4.69
C ARG A 107 -7.56 -4.73 -3.40
N TYR A 108 -6.71 -4.15 -2.56
CA TYR A 108 -6.47 -4.66 -1.22
C TYR A 108 -7.64 -4.33 -0.29
N TYR A 109 -8.10 -5.32 0.47
CA TYR A 109 -9.24 -5.18 1.39
C TYR A 109 -8.87 -5.27 2.88
N GLY A 110 -7.58 -5.45 3.19
CA GLY A 110 -7.10 -5.73 4.55
C GLY A 110 -6.94 -7.23 4.81
N MET A 111 -6.23 -7.56 5.89
CA MET A 111 -6.00 -8.93 6.36
C MET A 111 -5.50 -9.90 5.27
N GLY A 112 -4.63 -9.44 4.36
CA GLY A 112 -4.08 -10.26 3.27
C GLY A 112 -5.06 -10.58 2.14
N VAL A 113 -6.22 -9.92 2.04
CA VAL A 113 -7.18 -10.13 0.94
C VAL A 113 -6.92 -9.17 -0.21
N ILE A 114 -6.60 -9.71 -1.39
CA ILE A 114 -6.55 -8.94 -2.63
C ILE A 114 -7.72 -9.35 -3.53
N GLY A 115 -8.61 -8.40 -3.78
CA GLY A 115 -9.64 -8.50 -4.80
C GLY A 115 -9.05 -8.46 -6.19
N TYR A 116 -9.65 -9.17 -7.14
CA TYR A 116 -9.36 -9.02 -8.57
C TYR A 116 -10.61 -9.22 -9.43
N ASN A 117 -10.57 -8.68 -10.64
CA ASN A 117 -11.56 -8.96 -11.68
C ASN A 117 -10.95 -9.72 -12.87
N ARG A 118 -11.78 -10.18 -13.83
CA ARG A 118 -11.29 -11.06 -14.92
C ARG A 118 -10.30 -10.32 -15.82
N ASN A 119 -10.53 -9.03 -16.06
CA ASN A 119 -9.67 -8.24 -16.93
C ASN A 119 -8.27 -8.04 -16.32
N ALA A 120 -8.15 -7.95 -15.00
CA ALA A 120 -6.86 -7.87 -14.32
C ALA A 120 -5.97 -9.07 -14.63
N LEU A 121 -6.56 -10.28 -14.70
CA LEU A 121 -5.83 -11.50 -15.04
C LEU A 121 -5.28 -11.49 -16.47
N ARG A 122 -5.94 -10.77 -17.38
CA ARG A 122 -5.60 -10.71 -18.82
C ARG A 122 -4.61 -9.59 -19.16
N LEU A 123 -4.34 -8.68 -18.23
CA LEU A 123 -3.35 -7.63 -18.44
C LEU A 123 -1.97 -8.24 -18.63
N LYS A 124 -1.25 -7.80 -19.67
CA LYS A 124 0.14 -8.22 -19.90
C LYS A 124 1.08 -7.81 -18.76
N THR A 125 0.71 -6.74 -18.05
CA THR A 125 1.41 -6.10 -16.93
C THR A 125 0.69 -6.34 -15.60
N ASN A 126 -0.05 -7.46 -15.47
CA ASN A 126 -0.78 -7.76 -14.24
C ASN A 126 0.11 -7.83 -12.99
N GLU A 127 1.41 -8.11 -13.15
CA GLU A 127 2.41 -8.05 -12.07
C GLU A 127 2.64 -6.63 -11.54
N GLU A 128 2.50 -5.59 -12.36
CA GLU A 128 2.67 -4.20 -11.92
C GLU A 128 1.47 -3.79 -11.06
N LEU A 129 0.27 -4.21 -11.44
CA LEU A 129 -0.93 -4.02 -10.64
C LEU A 129 -0.89 -4.86 -9.36
N LEU A 130 -0.40 -6.11 -9.43
CA LEU A 130 -0.25 -6.94 -8.23
C LEU A 130 0.81 -6.40 -7.28
N PHE A 131 1.91 -5.83 -7.80
CA PHE A 131 2.93 -5.14 -6.99
C PHE A 131 2.32 -3.96 -6.23
N HIS A 132 1.45 -3.18 -6.87
CA HIS A 132 0.71 -2.09 -6.22
C HIS A 132 -0.06 -2.60 -5.00
N GLU A 133 -0.81 -3.70 -5.15
CA GLU A 133 -1.58 -4.27 -4.03
C GLU A 133 -0.69 -4.84 -2.93
N PHE A 134 0.42 -5.51 -3.27
CA PHE A 134 1.40 -5.93 -2.27
C PHE A 134 1.98 -4.76 -1.49
N PHE A 135 2.17 -3.62 -2.16
CA PHE A 135 2.65 -2.41 -1.52
C PHE A 135 1.61 -1.85 -0.52
N HIS A 136 0.32 -1.90 -0.84
CA HIS A 136 -0.75 -1.58 0.12
C HIS A 136 -0.71 -2.49 1.35
N VAL A 137 -0.44 -3.79 1.18
CA VAL A 137 -0.26 -4.71 2.32
C VAL A 137 0.97 -4.33 3.14
N PHE A 138 2.03 -3.85 2.50
CA PHE A 138 3.23 -3.39 3.20
C PHE A 138 2.97 -2.10 4.00
N GLN A 139 2.23 -1.15 3.43
CA GLN A 139 1.83 0.10 4.10
C GLN A 139 0.93 -0.14 5.31
N THR A 140 -0.06 -1.03 5.19
CA THR A 140 -1.17 -1.12 6.16
C THR A 140 -1.21 -2.40 6.99
N GLY A 141 -0.45 -3.43 6.60
CA GLY A 141 -0.47 -4.73 7.26
C GLY A 141 -1.88 -5.33 7.26
N ASP A 142 -2.35 -5.79 8.42
CA ASP A 142 -3.68 -6.41 8.56
C ASP A 142 -4.83 -5.40 8.59
N LEU A 143 -4.52 -4.10 8.73
CA LEU A 143 -5.54 -3.08 8.80
C LEU A 143 -6.25 -2.92 7.47
N LYS A 144 -7.53 -2.57 7.54
CA LYS A 144 -8.29 -2.19 6.36
C LYS A 144 -7.66 -0.93 5.75
N PRO A 145 -7.42 -0.89 4.42
CA PRO A 145 -6.90 0.31 3.77
C PRO A 145 -7.77 1.52 4.04
N GLN A 146 -7.13 2.61 4.44
CA GLN A 146 -7.77 3.90 4.58
C GLN A 146 -7.91 4.53 3.20
N LYS A 147 -8.98 5.31 2.99
CA LYS A 147 -9.18 6.12 1.79
C LYS A 147 -8.26 7.35 1.79
N SER A 148 -6.95 7.10 1.81
CA SER A 148 -5.88 8.09 1.88
C SER A 148 -5.26 8.28 0.51
N ARG A 149 -5.43 9.47 -0.09
CA ARG A 149 -4.79 9.77 -1.39
C ARG A 149 -3.27 9.79 -1.30
N ASN A 150 -2.73 10.07 -0.11
CA ASN A 150 -1.30 9.98 0.17
C ASN A 150 -0.80 8.54 0.02
N ASN A 151 -1.55 7.55 0.54
CA ASN A 151 -1.17 6.15 0.44
C ASN A 151 -1.25 5.66 -1.01
N GLU A 152 -2.31 6.03 -1.73
CA GLU A 152 -2.47 5.71 -3.15
C GLU A 152 -1.37 6.33 -4.01
N LEU A 153 -1.04 7.61 -3.78
CA LEU A 153 0.06 8.27 -4.48
C LEU A 153 1.39 7.56 -4.23
N GLU A 154 1.66 7.17 -2.98
CA GLU A 154 2.86 6.40 -2.65
C GLU A 154 2.88 5.03 -3.32
N ALA A 155 1.77 4.30 -3.33
CA ALA A 155 1.64 3.00 -3.98
C ALA A 155 1.80 3.08 -5.50
N TYR A 156 1.20 4.10 -6.13
CA TYR A 156 1.39 4.36 -7.55
C TYR A 156 2.82 4.75 -7.89
N LEU A 157 3.49 5.54 -7.04
CA LEU A 157 4.89 5.88 -7.25
C LEU A 157 5.79 4.65 -7.11
N ALA A 158 5.50 3.78 -6.14
CA ALA A 158 6.19 2.49 -5.98
C ALA A 158 6.00 1.61 -7.22
N GLN A 159 4.76 1.48 -7.71
CA GLN A 159 4.43 0.76 -8.96
C GLN A 159 5.17 1.38 -10.15
N TYR A 160 5.19 2.71 -10.27
CA TYR A 160 5.87 3.40 -11.39
C TYR A 160 7.38 3.16 -11.37
N ILE A 161 8.00 3.11 -10.20
CA ILE A 161 9.43 2.80 -10.05
C ILE A 161 9.69 1.33 -10.40
N TYR A 162 8.83 0.42 -9.92
CA TYR A 162 8.91 -1.02 -10.17
C TYR A 162 8.70 -1.39 -11.64
N GLY A 163 7.58 -0.97 -12.23
CA GLY A 163 7.08 -1.42 -13.53
C GLY A 163 7.84 -0.83 -14.71
N GLU A 164 8.11 -1.63 -15.73
CA GLU A 164 8.78 -1.16 -16.95
C GLU A 164 7.83 -0.41 -17.87
N SER A 165 6.53 -0.75 -17.83
CA SER A 165 5.54 -0.19 -18.75
C SER A 165 5.32 1.31 -18.56
N LYS A 166 5.56 1.80 -17.33
CA LYS A 166 5.21 3.15 -16.87
C LYS A 166 3.73 3.47 -17.08
N GLN A 167 2.88 2.45 -17.17
CA GLN A 167 1.44 2.55 -17.31
C GLN A 167 0.74 2.08 -16.05
N THR A 168 -0.39 2.69 -15.80
CA THR A 168 -1.24 2.48 -14.62
C THR A 168 -2.65 2.52 -15.16
N THR A 169 -3.33 1.38 -15.21
CA THR A 169 -4.61 1.22 -15.94
C THR A 169 -5.76 2.06 -15.37
N ILE A 170 -5.62 2.54 -14.13
CA ILE A 170 -6.69 3.22 -13.38
C ILE A 170 -6.53 4.76 -13.42
N VAL A 171 -5.34 5.29 -13.71
CA VAL A 171 -5.06 6.73 -13.62
C VAL A 171 -4.74 7.34 -14.96
N ASN A 172 -5.00 8.64 -15.08
CA ASN A 172 -4.84 9.38 -16.33
C ASN A 172 -3.37 9.70 -16.66
N THR A 173 -3.13 10.14 -17.91
CA THR A 173 -1.79 10.49 -18.41
C THR A 173 -1.12 11.61 -17.59
N GLU A 174 -1.86 12.62 -17.14
CA GLU A 174 -1.31 13.75 -16.38
C GLU A 174 -0.72 13.28 -15.04
N PHE A 175 -1.42 12.38 -14.36
CA PHE A 175 -0.93 11.80 -13.12
C PHE A 175 0.31 10.93 -13.36
N THR A 176 0.34 10.13 -14.43
CA THR A 176 1.53 9.36 -14.80
C THR A 176 2.75 10.25 -15.06
N ILE A 177 2.56 11.42 -15.67
CA ILE A 177 3.64 12.41 -15.84
C ILE A 177 4.12 12.92 -14.48
N ALA A 178 3.21 13.24 -13.56
CA ALA A 178 3.56 13.68 -12.21
C ALA A 178 4.35 12.61 -11.43
N LEU A 179 3.98 11.33 -11.55
CA LEU A 179 4.75 10.20 -10.99
C LEU A 179 6.18 10.15 -11.55
N GLY A 180 6.34 10.37 -12.86
CA GLY A 180 7.66 10.43 -13.50
C GLY A 180 8.56 11.52 -12.94
N VAL A 181 8.01 12.72 -12.68
CA VAL A 181 8.74 13.83 -12.06
C VAL A 181 9.17 13.46 -10.63
N LEU A 182 8.25 12.96 -9.81
CA LEU A 182 8.52 12.54 -8.44
C LEU A 182 9.56 11.41 -8.37
N ALA A 183 9.46 10.42 -9.26
CA ALA A 183 10.40 9.31 -9.35
C ALA A 183 11.81 9.77 -9.71
N ASN A 184 11.94 10.78 -10.59
CA ASN A 184 13.24 11.35 -10.94
C ASN A 184 13.87 12.10 -9.78
N ASP A 185 13.09 12.84 -8.99
CA ASP A 185 13.60 13.49 -7.79
C ASP A 185 14.03 12.49 -6.72
N LEU A 186 13.29 11.39 -6.51
CA LEU A 186 13.67 10.33 -5.57
C LEU A 186 14.95 9.57 -5.95
N ARG A 187 15.33 9.55 -7.24
CA ARG A 187 16.58 8.92 -7.70
C ARG A 187 17.82 9.78 -7.46
N LYS A 188 17.65 11.07 -7.14
CA LYS A 188 18.77 11.97 -6.85
C LYS A 188 19.34 11.65 -5.47
N ASN A 189 20.67 11.68 -5.34
CA ASN A 189 21.35 11.48 -4.05
C ASN A 189 21.02 12.58 -3.03
N SER A 190 20.71 13.80 -3.51
CA SER A 190 20.30 14.94 -2.70
C SER A 190 19.59 15.97 -3.57
N LEU A 191 18.57 16.64 -3.02
CA LEU A 191 17.93 17.79 -3.64
C LEU A 191 18.52 19.09 -3.08
N THR A 192 18.75 20.08 -3.94
CA THR A 192 18.98 21.46 -3.49
C THR A 192 17.73 22.02 -2.81
N GLU A 193 17.87 23.13 -2.08
CA GLU A 193 16.72 23.79 -1.44
C GLU A 193 15.58 24.10 -2.43
N LYS A 194 15.91 24.66 -3.60
CA LYS A 194 14.92 24.97 -4.64
C LYS A 194 14.26 23.71 -5.21
N GLU A 195 15.04 22.65 -5.43
CA GLU A 195 14.48 21.37 -5.91
C GLU A 195 13.60 20.72 -4.85
N MET A 196 13.93 20.87 -3.57
CA MET A 196 13.11 20.40 -2.47
C MET A 196 11.77 21.12 -2.46
N ASP A 197 11.76 22.46 -2.59
CA ASP A 197 10.51 23.22 -2.66
C ASP A 197 9.65 22.79 -3.86
N LEU A 198 10.27 22.57 -5.03
CA LEU A 198 9.58 22.04 -6.21
C LEU A 198 9.05 20.61 -5.99
N PHE A 199 9.80 19.75 -5.30
CA PHE A 199 9.37 18.40 -4.99
C PHE A 199 8.07 18.37 -4.16
N TYR A 200 7.96 19.20 -3.11
CA TYR A 200 6.71 19.30 -2.35
C TYR A 200 5.56 19.94 -3.15
N GLN A 201 5.85 20.88 -4.05
CA GLN A 201 4.85 21.42 -4.98
C GLN A 201 4.32 20.33 -5.92
N ASN A 202 5.22 19.54 -6.52
CA ASN A 202 4.86 18.44 -7.41
C ASN A 202 4.10 17.34 -6.68
N TYR A 203 4.49 17.03 -5.43
CA TYR A 203 3.76 16.10 -4.57
C TYR A 203 2.32 16.56 -4.34
N ASN A 204 2.14 17.81 -3.93
CA ASN A 204 0.82 18.36 -3.69
C ASN A 204 -0.01 18.46 -4.98
N ALA A 205 0.62 18.77 -6.12
CA ALA A 205 -0.04 18.73 -7.42
C ALA A 205 -0.54 17.32 -7.79
N ALA A 206 0.28 16.28 -7.57
CA ALA A 206 -0.12 14.90 -7.82
C ALA A 206 -1.32 14.48 -6.96
N LEU A 207 -1.37 14.90 -5.69
CA LEU A 207 -2.53 14.69 -4.82
C LEU A 207 -3.80 15.40 -5.33
N ILE A 208 -3.68 16.62 -5.89
CA ILE A 208 -4.82 17.32 -6.51
C ILE A 208 -5.34 16.54 -7.72
N LEU A 209 -4.45 15.96 -8.52
CA LEU A 209 -4.86 15.13 -9.66
C LEU A 209 -5.64 13.89 -9.20
N LEU A 210 -5.29 13.25 -8.08
CA LEU A 210 -6.11 12.19 -7.50
C LEU A 210 -7.46 12.71 -6.99
N GLU A 211 -7.51 13.90 -6.38
CA GLU A 211 -8.76 14.46 -5.83
C GLU A 211 -9.87 14.65 -6.86
N ILE A 212 -9.51 14.90 -8.13
CA ILE A 212 -10.47 15.10 -9.21
C ILE A 212 -10.86 13.81 -9.93
N MET A 213 -10.20 12.68 -9.63
CA MET A 213 -10.53 11.39 -10.23
C MET A 213 -11.75 10.76 -9.56
N PRO A 214 -12.74 10.24 -10.32
CA PRO A 214 -13.94 9.61 -9.76
C PRO A 214 -13.67 8.53 -8.72
N GLU A 215 -12.65 7.70 -8.94
CA GLU A 215 -12.23 6.58 -8.10
C GLU A 215 -11.78 7.05 -6.71
N TYR A 216 -11.25 8.27 -6.65
CA TYR A 216 -10.57 8.86 -5.49
C TYR A 216 -11.30 10.10 -4.94
N SER A 217 -12.51 10.42 -5.39
CA SER A 217 -13.23 11.67 -5.03
C SER A 217 -14.48 11.47 -4.17
N GLY A 218 -14.84 10.22 -3.86
CA GLY A 218 -16.02 9.88 -3.05
C GLY A 218 -15.88 10.10 -1.53
N GLU A 219 -16.96 9.80 -0.80
CA GLU A 219 -17.03 9.96 0.66
C GLU A 219 -15.91 9.19 1.40
N GLY A 220 -15.33 9.87 2.39
CA GLY A 220 -14.26 9.34 3.25
C GLY A 220 -12.85 9.45 2.67
N TRP A 221 -12.69 9.86 1.41
CA TRP A 221 -11.38 10.14 0.85
C TRP A 221 -10.79 11.44 1.39
N TYR A 222 -9.54 11.40 1.85
CA TYR A 222 -8.83 12.56 2.35
C TYR A 222 -7.39 12.65 1.82
N SER A 223 -6.81 13.84 1.97
CA SER A 223 -5.43 14.13 1.61
C SER A 223 -4.78 14.93 2.73
N ILE A 224 -3.55 14.60 3.08
CA ILE A 224 -2.71 15.40 3.97
C ILE A 224 -1.74 16.18 3.11
N ARG A 225 -1.77 17.51 3.23
CA ARG A 225 -0.82 18.40 2.53
C ARG A 225 0.41 18.52 3.39
N LEU A 226 1.55 18.14 2.83
CA LEU A 226 2.82 18.12 3.56
C LEU A 226 3.66 19.34 3.19
N ASN A 227 4.37 19.83 4.20
CA ASN A 227 5.33 20.91 4.08
C ASN A 227 6.76 20.37 4.12
N LYS A 228 7.71 21.24 3.78
CA LYS A 228 9.14 20.94 3.80
C LYS A 228 9.56 20.39 5.18
N GLY A 229 10.17 19.20 5.17
CA GLY A 229 10.67 18.51 6.36
C GLY A 229 9.92 17.23 6.72
N GLU A 230 8.73 17.02 6.15
CA GLU A 230 7.95 15.80 6.33
C GLU A 230 8.21 14.80 5.20
N ASN A 231 8.40 13.52 5.49
CA ASN A 231 8.62 12.54 4.42
C ASN A 231 7.29 12.19 3.72
N PRO A 232 7.08 12.53 2.44
CA PRO A 232 5.83 12.22 1.74
C PRO A 232 5.66 10.75 1.37
N PHE A 233 6.76 9.97 1.39
CA PHE A 233 6.80 8.59 0.96
C PHE A 233 7.56 7.69 1.97
N PRO A 234 7.07 7.60 3.23
CA PRO A 234 7.77 6.88 4.30
C PRO A 234 7.99 5.39 4.00
N ASN A 235 7.00 4.70 3.44
CA ASN A 235 7.07 3.26 3.15
C ASN A 235 7.94 2.99 1.93
N LEU A 236 7.82 3.80 0.87
CA LEU A 236 8.64 3.65 -0.33
C LEU A 236 10.12 3.91 0.01
N MET A 237 10.40 4.94 0.81
CA MET A 237 11.76 5.21 1.26
C MET A 237 12.32 4.10 2.16
N LYS A 238 11.48 3.46 3.00
CA LYS A 238 11.87 2.27 3.76
C LYS A 238 12.21 1.11 2.82
N LEU A 239 11.37 0.85 1.83
CA LEU A 239 11.54 -0.22 0.85
C LEU A 239 12.82 -0.03 0.01
N MET A 240 13.10 1.19 -0.45
CA MET A 240 14.28 1.50 -1.26
C MET A 240 15.61 1.41 -0.51
N LYS A 241 15.59 1.45 0.83
CA LYS A 241 16.77 1.35 1.70
C LYS A 241 17.04 -0.07 2.22
N SER A 242 16.13 -1.02 1.99
CA SER A 242 16.18 -2.41 2.49
C SER A 242 16.91 -3.39 1.56
#